data_AF-A0A3N9RHU4-F1
#
_entry.id   AF-A0A3N9RHU4-F1
#
_cell.length_a   1.000
_cell.length_b   1.000
_cell.length_c   1.000
_cell.angle_alpha   90.00
_cell.angle_beta   90.00
_cell.angle_gamma   90.00
#
_symmetry.space_group_name_H-M   'P 1'
#
loop_
_entity.id
_entity.type
_entity.pdbx_description
1 polymer ?
#
loop_
_entity_poly.entity_id
_entity_poly.type
_entity_poly.pdbx_seq_one_letter_code
_entity_poly.pdbx_strand_id
1 'polypeptide(L)'
;MDAVVARELGLATSACVAVGGPTSIVKLGAEDGPPAMLTAQAVKNAQARRAAQAIAKSWHDVQAEKPQIYGDARSGNCAMHVNGPAYSEDFAFVSYASPSGEMGAYIFRKTDSRWQIIERVKLGYW
;
A
#
# COMPACT_ATOMS: atom_id res chain seq x y z
N MET A 1 -16.05 5.83 -8.61
CA MET A 1 -14.84 5.41 -7.86
C MET A 1 -13.67 5.56 -8.79
N ASP A 2 -12.74 6.46 -8.47
CA ASP A 2 -11.56 6.73 -9.32
C ASP A 2 -10.52 5.63 -9.09
N ALA A 3 -10.00 5.03 -10.16
CA ALA A 3 -8.92 4.05 -10.05
C ALA A 3 -7.57 4.76 -9.87
N VAL A 4 -6.87 4.48 -8.76
CA VAL A 4 -5.50 4.93 -8.54
C VAL A 4 -4.55 3.87 -9.08
N VAL A 5 -3.76 4.21 -10.09
CA VAL A 5 -2.75 3.31 -10.67
C VAL A 5 -1.38 3.99 -10.62
N ALA A 6 -0.43 3.39 -9.91
CA ALA A 6 0.97 3.81 -9.93
C ALA A 6 1.56 3.48 -11.30
N ARG A 7 1.61 4.43 -12.23
CA ARG A 7 2.23 4.23 -13.55
C ARG A 7 3.71 4.58 -13.52
N GLU A 8 4.46 4.02 -12.56
CA GLU A 8 5.92 4.10 -12.51
C GLU A 8 6.52 2.70 -12.49
N LEU A 9 6.41 2.01 -13.62
CA LEU A 9 7.36 0.96 -13.96
C LEU A 9 7.62 1.09 -15.45
N GLY A 10 8.89 1.13 -15.84
CA GLY A 10 9.28 0.77 -17.19
C GLY A 10 8.87 -0.69 -17.42
N LEU A 11 7.60 -0.89 -17.78
CA LEU A 11 6.95 -2.18 -18.06
C LEU A 11 7.46 -2.80 -19.37
N ALA A 12 8.70 -2.53 -19.76
CA ALA A 12 9.30 -3.20 -20.88
C ALA A 12 9.50 -4.71 -20.60
N THR A 13 9.43 -5.16 -19.32
CA THR A 13 9.72 -6.56 -18.96
C THR A 13 8.90 -7.19 -17.81
N SER A 14 7.99 -6.51 -17.11
CA SER A 14 7.27 -7.11 -15.96
C SER A 14 5.94 -7.76 -16.35
N ALA A 15 5.89 -9.10 -16.28
CA ALA A 15 4.90 -9.95 -16.94
C ALA A 15 3.48 -10.04 -16.33
N CYS A 16 3.19 -9.42 -15.18
CA CYS A 16 1.82 -9.14 -14.69
C CYS A 16 1.85 -8.42 -13.34
N VAL A 17 0.73 -7.77 -12.97
CA VAL A 17 0.51 -7.14 -11.66
C VAL A 17 -0.67 -7.84 -10.99
N ALA A 18 -0.47 -8.36 -9.79
CA ALA A 18 -1.54 -8.91 -8.96
C ALA A 18 -2.10 -7.82 -8.02
N VAL A 19 -3.42 -7.67 -7.97
CA VAL A 19 -4.09 -6.73 -7.07
C VAL A 19 -4.69 -7.49 -5.89
N GLY A 20 -4.23 -7.20 -4.67
CA GLY A 20 -4.70 -7.80 -3.43
C GLY A 20 -5.81 -7.01 -2.75
N GLY A 21 -6.09 -7.36 -1.48
CA GLY A 21 -7.04 -6.65 -0.61
C GLY A 21 -6.63 -5.19 -0.32
N PRO A 22 -7.42 -4.46 0.48
CA PRO A 22 -7.11 -3.06 0.78
C PRO A 22 -5.78 -2.92 1.53
N THR A 23 -5.05 -1.84 1.23
CA THR A 23 -3.89 -1.42 2.00
C THR A 23 -4.31 -1.14 3.44
N SER A 24 -3.56 -1.65 4.41
CA SER A 24 -3.80 -1.40 5.83
C SER A 24 -2.70 -0.50 6.39
N ILE A 25 -3.11 0.52 7.14
CA ILE A 25 -2.19 1.39 7.89
C ILE A 25 -2.31 1.03 9.36
N VAL A 26 -1.19 0.73 10.00
CA VAL A 26 -1.17 0.24 11.39
C VAL A 26 -0.71 1.33 12.32
N LYS A 27 -1.42 1.50 13.45
CA LYS A 27 -0.97 2.32 14.57
C LYS A 27 0.25 1.66 15.20
N LEU A 28 1.32 2.41 15.42
CA LEU A 28 2.42 1.97 16.29
C LEU A 28 1.86 1.73 17.69
N GLY A 29 1.65 0.46 18.03
CA GLY A 29 1.30 -0.04 19.36
C GLY A 29 2.46 -0.83 19.96
N ALA A 30 2.29 -1.30 21.19
CA ALA A 30 3.29 -2.07 21.94
C ALA A 30 3.52 -3.51 21.42
N GLU A 31 2.87 -3.89 20.32
CA GLU A 31 2.96 -5.23 19.74
C GLU A 31 3.53 -5.18 18.33
N ASP A 32 4.57 -5.96 18.10
CA ASP A 32 5.19 -6.15 16.79
C ASP A 32 4.24 -6.92 15.89
N GLY A 33 3.63 -6.24 14.93
CA GLY A 33 3.02 -6.96 13.81
C GLY A 33 4.08 -7.43 12.80
N PRO A 34 3.66 -8.05 11.68
CA PRO A 34 4.57 -8.64 10.71
C PRO A 34 5.59 -7.62 10.16
N PRO A 35 6.76 -8.09 9.71
CA PRO A 35 7.76 -7.22 9.10
C PRO A 35 7.16 -6.46 7.91
N ALA A 36 7.60 -5.23 7.71
CA ALA A 36 7.24 -4.37 6.58
C ALA A 36 5.77 -3.89 6.50
N MET A 37 5.07 -3.72 7.63
CA MET A 37 3.78 -3.02 7.64
C MET A 37 3.91 -1.50 7.46
N LEU A 38 2.96 -0.92 6.72
CA LEU A 38 2.85 0.53 6.60
C LEU A 38 2.31 1.12 7.91
N THR A 39 3.16 1.82 8.65
CA THR A 39 2.74 2.64 9.79
C THR A 39 2.63 4.09 9.37
N ALA A 40 1.78 4.86 10.04
CA ALA A 40 1.68 6.29 9.74
C ALA A 40 3.03 7.02 9.99
N GLN A 41 3.83 6.54 10.95
CA GLN A 41 5.14 7.09 11.27
C GLN A 41 6.18 6.88 10.15
N ALA A 42 6.02 5.84 9.33
CA ALA A 42 6.88 5.60 8.17
C ALA A 42 6.68 6.65 7.06
N VAL A 43 5.55 7.37 7.07
CA VAL A 43 5.24 8.46 6.14
C VAL A 43 5.99 9.73 6.54
N LYS A 44 6.84 10.28 5.67
CA LYS A 44 7.66 11.48 5.89
C LYS A 44 6.88 12.77 5.65
N ASN A 45 6.01 12.80 4.65
CA ASN A 45 5.19 13.98 4.35
C ASN A 45 4.21 14.25 5.51
N ALA A 46 4.28 15.43 6.11
CA ALA A 46 3.52 15.75 7.32
C ALA A 46 2.00 15.78 7.11
N GLN A 47 1.51 16.13 5.93
CA GLN A 47 0.07 16.10 5.61
C GLN A 47 -0.39 14.67 5.39
N ALA A 48 0.35 13.90 4.59
CA ALA A 48 0.04 12.50 4.36
C ALA A 48 0.17 11.65 5.63
N ARG A 49 1.11 11.98 6.53
CA ARG A 49 1.24 11.34 7.84
C ARG A 49 -0.03 11.54 8.68
N ARG A 50 -0.57 12.76 8.72
CA ARG A 50 -1.80 13.05 9.45
C ARG A 50 -3.00 12.30 8.85
N ALA A 51 -3.09 12.28 7.52
CA ALA A 51 -4.09 11.47 6.82
C ALA A 51 -3.93 9.97 7.15
N ALA A 52 -2.70 9.44 7.12
CA ALA A 52 -2.41 8.06 7.49
C ALA A 52 -2.80 7.76 8.95
N GLN A 53 -2.54 8.68 9.88
CA GLN A 53 -2.93 8.56 11.30
C GLN A 53 -4.45 8.51 11.48
N ALA A 54 -5.22 9.25 10.69
CA ALA A 54 -6.67 9.32 10.78
C ALA A 54 -7.37 7.99 10.43
N ILE A 55 -6.76 7.20 9.53
CA ILE A 55 -7.29 5.91 9.08
C ILE A 55 -6.49 4.71 9.61
N ALA A 56 -5.45 4.95 10.42
CA ALA A 56 -4.67 3.88 11.00
C ALA A 56 -5.53 3.03 11.94
N LYS A 57 -5.40 1.71 11.84
CA LYS A 57 -6.11 0.74 12.69
C LYS A 57 -5.14 0.08 13.67
N SER A 58 -5.69 -0.50 14.73
CA SER A 58 -4.85 -1.38 15.57
C SER A 58 -4.48 -2.64 14.78
N TRP A 59 -3.36 -3.27 15.11
CA TRP A 59 -2.94 -4.51 14.45
C TRP A 59 -3.99 -5.62 14.58
N HIS A 60 -4.67 -5.73 15.74
CA HIS A 60 -5.75 -6.70 15.94
C HIS A 60 -6.96 -6.46 15.02
N ASP A 61 -7.33 -5.21 14.78
CA ASP A 61 -8.44 -4.88 13.87
C ASP A 61 -8.11 -5.26 12.43
N VAL A 62 -6.83 -5.14 12.04
CA VAL A 62 -6.34 -5.57 10.72
C VAL A 62 -6.36 -7.09 10.57
N GLN A 63 -6.12 -7.85 11.65
CA GLN A 63 -6.26 -9.32 11.62
C GLN A 63 -7.73 -9.77 11.59
N ALA A 64 -8.61 -9.04 12.27
CA ALA A 64 -10.05 -9.32 12.32
C ALA A 64 -10.73 -9.07 10.97
N GLU A 65 -10.21 -8.11 10.20
CA GLU A 65 -10.46 -8.02 8.77
C GLU A 65 -9.78 -9.22 8.11
N LYS A 66 -10.52 -10.35 8.02
CA LYS A 66 -10.11 -11.46 7.15
C LYS A 66 -9.68 -10.85 5.82
N PRO A 67 -8.44 -11.06 5.35
CA PRO A 67 -8.08 -10.63 4.02
C PRO A 67 -9.07 -11.30 3.06
N GLN A 68 -10.00 -10.51 2.51
CA GLN A 68 -10.81 -10.98 1.40
C GLN A 68 -9.84 -11.08 0.24
N ILE A 69 -9.34 -12.29 0.04
CA ILE A 69 -8.61 -12.67 -1.16
C ILE A 69 -9.64 -12.58 -2.30
N TYR A 70 -9.63 -11.48 -3.03
CA TYR A 70 -10.27 -11.41 -4.34
C TYR A 70 -9.32 -12.00 -5.36
N GLY A 71 -9.47 -13.31 -5.62
CA GLY A 71 -8.75 -14.03 -6.67
C GLY A 71 -7.93 -15.21 -6.17
N ASP A 72 -8.21 -16.40 -6.71
CA ASP A 72 -7.30 -17.54 -6.63
C ASP A 72 -6.05 -17.23 -7.46
N ALA A 73 -4.97 -16.78 -6.82
CA ALA A 73 -3.66 -16.75 -7.44
C ALA A 73 -3.12 -18.19 -7.49
N ARG A 74 -3.41 -18.93 -8.56
CA ARG A 74 -2.75 -20.21 -8.84
C ARG A 74 -1.60 -20.04 -9.83
N SER A 75 -0.41 -20.28 -9.29
CA SER A 75 0.88 -20.66 -9.90
C SER A 75 1.26 -19.99 -11.23
N GLY A 76 2.08 -18.94 -11.11
CA GLY A 76 2.79 -18.31 -12.24
C GLY A 76 3.55 -17.03 -11.89
N ASN A 77 3.37 -16.50 -10.66
CA ASN A 77 4.12 -15.41 -10.03
C ASN A 77 4.14 -14.09 -10.81
N CYS A 78 3.08 -13.30 -10.66
CA CYS A 78 3.20 -11.87 -10.91
C CYS A 78 4.23 -11.31 -9.95
N ALA A 79 5.40 -11.00 -10.48
CA ALA A 79 6.50 -10.57 -9.65
C ALA A 79 6.18 -9.22 -8.96
N MET A 80 5.21 -8.45 -9.49
CA MET A 80 4.65 -7.28 -8.81
C MET A 80 3.27 -7.58 -8.19
N HIS A 81 3.14 -7.26 -6.91
CA HIS A 81 1.88 -7.23 -6.18
C HIS A 81 1.59 -5.81 -5.71
N VAL A 82 0.33 -5.38 -5.81
CA VAL A 82 -0.16 -4.11 -5.26
C VAL A 82 -1.45 -4.37 -4.49
N ASN A 83 -1.69 -3.66 -3.41
CA ASN A 83 -2.95 -3.71 -2.69
C ASN A 83 -3.92 -2.63 -3.20
N GLY A 84 -5.22 -2.80 -2.95
CA GLY A 84 -6.20 -1.76 -3.16
C GLY A 84 -5.85 -0.49 -2.34
N PRO A 85 -6.17 0.71 -2.82
CA PRO A 85 -5.86 1.95 -2.11
C PRO A 85 -6.65 2.07 -0.81
N ALA A 86 -5.98 2.49 0.26
CA ALA A 86 -6.64 3.07 1.43
C ALA A 86 -6.74 4.58 1.21
N TYR A 87 -7.94 5.14 1.38
CA TYR A 87 -8.18 6.57 1.15
C TYR A 87 -8.33 7.33 2.47
N SER A 88 -7.80 8.55 2.51
CA SER A 88 -8.07 9.53 3.57
C SER A 88 -8.00 10.93 2.97
N GLU A 89 -9.12 11.65 2.95
CA GLU A 89 -9.22 12.98 2.32
C GLU A 89 -8.71 12.93 0.86
N ASP A 90 -7.74 13.80 0.52
CA ASP A 90 -7.07 13.86 -0.77
C ASP A 90 -5.88 12.90 -0.87
N PHE A 91 -5.75 11.90 0.00
CA PHE A 91 -4.63 10.95 -0.01
C PHE A 91 -5.08 9.52 -0.30
N ALA A 92 -4.24 8.79 -1.03
CA ALA A 92 -4.38 7.35 -1.23
C ALA A 92 -3.06 6.64 -0.90
N PHE A 93 -3.15 5.51 -0.21
CA PHE A 93 -2.01 4.70 0.21
C PHE A 93 -2.11 3.33 -0.44
N VAL A 94 -1.07 2.92 -1.14
CA VAL A 94 -1.02 1.67 -1.92
C VAL A 94 0.22 0.89 -1.55
N SER A 95 0.08 -0.18 -0.78
CA SER A 95 1.18 -1.10 -0.50
C SER A 95 1.54 -1.90 -1.75
N TYR A 96 2.82 -2.24 -1.90
CA TYR A 96 3.33 -3.06 -2.99
C TYR A 96 4.42 -4.03 -2.51
N ALA A 97 4.58 -5.12 -3.28
CA ALA A 97 5.76 -5.96 -3.27
C ALA A 97 6.27 -6.10 -4.71
N SER A 98 7.56 -5.90 -4.92
CA SER A 98 8.17 -5.87 -6.25
C SER A 98 8.85 -7.20 -6.61
N PRO A 99 9.16 -7.41 -7.89
CA PRO A 99 9.91 -8.58 -8.37
C PRO A 99 11.28 -8.74 -7.71
N SER A 100 11.88 -7.63 -7.29
CA SER A 100 13.23 -7.59 -6.71
C SER A 100 13.22 -7.82 -5.19
N GLY A 101 12.11 -8.32 -4.64
CA GLY A 101 11.95 -8.52 -3.20
C GLY A 101 11.53 -7.26 -2.43
N GLU A 102 11.51 -6.06 -3.04
CA GLU A 102 11.23 -4.82 -2.30
C GLU A 102 9.76 -4.74 -1.89
N MET A 103 9.50 -4.46 -0.61
CA MET A 103 8.18 -4.14 -0.09
C MET A 103 8.11 -2.68 0.31
N GLY A 104 6.99 -2.03 0.00
CA GLY A 104 6.81 -0.61 0.27
C GLY A 104 5.37 -0.15 0.13
N ALA A 105 5.19 1.17 0.13
CA ALA A 105 3.93 1.80 -0.20
C ALA A 105 4.14 3.08 -1.01
N TYR A 106 3.26 3.29 -1.98
CA TYR A 106 3.11 4.57 -2.66
C TYR A 106 2.05 5.41 -1.95
N ILE A 107 2.35 6.69 -1.81
CA ILE A 107 1.43 7.67 -1.26
C ILE A 107 1.10 8.66 -2.36
N PHE A 108 -0.19 8.73 -2.69
CA PHE A 108 -0.72 9.63 -3.68
C PHE A 108 -1.42 10.79 -3.00
N ARG A 109 -1.33 11.96 -3.64
CA ARG A 109 -2.21 13.10 -3.37
C ARG A 109 -3.10 13.36 -4.57
N LYS A 110 -4.39 13.56 -4.34
CA LYS A 110 -5.35 14.05 -5.32
C LYS A 110 -5.12 15.54 -5.52
N THR A 111 -4.81 15.92 -6.74
CA THR A 111 -4.91 17.30 -7.23
C THR A 111 -6.18 17.40 -8.09
N ASP A 112 -6.53 18.59 -8.57
CA ASP A 112 -7.80 18.95 -9.23
C ASP A 112 -8.42 17.87 -10.14
N SER A 113 -7.60 17.06 -10.82
CA SER A 113 -8.09 15.93 -11.63
C SER A 113 -7.16 14.71 -11.68
N ARG A 114 -6.11 14.63 -10.85
CA ARG A 114 -5.08 13.57 -10.98
C ARG A 114 -4.54 13.12 -9.63
N TRP A 115 -4.18 11.84 -9.56
CA TRP A 115 -3.40 11.30 -8.44
C TRP A 115 -1.91 11.42 -8.78
N GLN A 116 -1.14 12.04 -7.89
CA GLN A 116 0.30 12.20 -8.04
C GLN A 116 1.01 11.49 -6.89
N ILE A 117 2.04 10.71 -7.20
CA ILE A 117 2.92 10.13 -6.17
C ILE A 117 3.65 11.29 -5.50
N ILE A 118 3.44 11.45 -4.20
CA ILE A 118 4.14 12.45 -3.39
C ILE A 118 5.23 11.83 -2.52
N GLU A 119 5.15 10.51 -2.29
CA GLU A 119 6.10 9.78 -1.46
C GLU A 119 6.08 8.28 -1.79
N ARG A 120 7.26 7.66 -1.73
CA ARG A 120 7.45 6.20 -1.73
C ARG A 120 8.10 5.78 -0.41
N VAL A 121 7.40 4.97 0.36
CA VAL A 121 7.86 4.42 1.63
C VAL A 121 8.44 3.04 1.38
N LYS A 122 9.71 2.83 1.74
CA LYS A 122 10.33 1.50 1.71
C LYS A 122 10.18 0.84 3.07
N LEU A 123 9.55 -0.33 3.10
CA LEU A 123 9.18 -1.03 4.32
C LEU A 123 10.08 -2.25 4.59
N GLY A 124 10.65 -2.87 3.55
CA GLY A 124 11.56 -3.99 3.72
C GLY A 124 11.82 -4.79 2.45
N TYR A 125 12.25 -6.03 2.65
CA TYR A 125 12.43 -7.04 1.61
C TYR A 125 11.82 -8.38 2.05
N TRP A 126 11.35 -9.20 1.11
CA TRP A 126 10.86 -10.57 1.34
C TRP A 126 11.81 -11.63 0.77
#